data_AF-A0A1U9JN98-F1
#
_entry.id   AF-A0A1U9JN98-F1
#
_cell.length_a   1.000
_cell.length_b   1.000
_cell.length_c   1.000
_cell.angle_alpha   90.00
_cell.angle_beta   90.00
_cell.angle_gamma   90.00
#
_symmetry.space_group_name_H-M   'P 1'
#
loop_
_entity.id
_entity.type
_entity.pdbx_description
1 polymer ?
#
loop_
_entity_poly.entity_id
_entity_poly.type
_entity_poly.pdbx_seq_one_letter_code
_entity_poly.pdbx_strand_id
1 'polypeptide(L)'
;MAHLHDNGYKYLFSHAELVQELLEAFAPPGVSALLDYTTLRLENGNYVTPAMKPRADDLVWSVELQGRRIYLYLLLEFQSTPDDTMPARMLQYVAALYDHLLRSKAVNPAEGLPPVLPIVLYNGDARWRQSSELYDLIRVHPQVLKAFQPRLKFWLLDEGAFPAAELEDTQRVVAAIFRFEHTPDSAAAKQAIRCLAQAIAQSPFKQRIDRVVTRWIKHRLQSKMPGLAVPDAEELTKGMDMLETNIDRWEAQAIAKGMEQGILQGMQQGIQQGMQQGEALLLQRLLTRRFGVLSATQLANIAAATPAQLETWGDRVLEAKSLDEVFGDTRH
;
A
#
# COMPACT_ATOMS: atom_id res chain seq x y z
N MET A 1 -5.06 -5.61 -2.65
CA MET A 1 -4.06 -5.32 -1.60
C MET A 1 -4.58 -4.34 -0.54
N ALA A 2 -5.47 -3.38 -0.86
CA ALA A 2 -6.07 -2.45 0.12
C ALA A 2 -6.76 -3.11 1.35
N HIS A 3 -7.56 -4.17 1.16
CA HIS A 3 -8.28 -4.83 2.28
C HIS A 3 -7.41 -5.52 3.34
N LEU A 4 -6.13 -5.82 3.05
CA LEU A 4 -5.23 -6.44 4.03
C LEU A 4 -4.53 -5.40 4.93
N HIS A 5 -4.32 -4.18 4.42
CA HIS A 5 -3.74 -3.09 5.23
C HIS A 5 -4.73 -2.56 6.27
N ASP A 6 -5.98 -2.43 5.85
CA ASP A 6 -7.14 -2.00 6.63
C ASP A 6 -7.26 -2.73 7.98
N ASN A 7 -7.37 -4.05 7.96
CA ASN A 7 -7.59 -4.83 9.19
C ASN A 7 -6.42 -4.76 10.18
N GLY A 8 -5.18 -4.65 9.70
CA GLY A 8 -3.99 -4.61 10.55
C GLY A 8 -3.92 -3.32 11.36
N TYR A 9 -4.08 -2.18 10.71
CA TYR A 9 -4.05 -0.87 11.37
C TYR A 9 -5.25 -0.64 12.27
N LYS A 10 -6.43 -1.08 11.84
CA LYS A 10 -7.61 -1.04 12.70
C LYS A 10 -7.39 -1.85 13.99
N TYR A 11 -6.77 -3.02 13.87
CA TYR A 11 -6.41 -3.84 15.03
C TYR A 11 -5.37 -3.15 15.94
N LEU A 12 -4.37 -2.46 15.39
CA LEU A 12 -3.43 -1.67 16.20
C LEU A 12 -4.18 -0.57 16.96
N PHE A 13 -4.88 0.30 16.24
CA PHE A 13 -5.52 1.49 16.80
C PHE A 13 -6.86 1.22 17.50
N SER A 14 -7.29 -0.03 17.62
CA SER A 14 -8.32 -0.44 18.58
C SER A 14 -7.81 -0.54 20.02
N HIS A 15 -6.50 -0.38 20.25
CA HIS A 15 -5.87 -0.41 21.57
C HIS A 15 -5.49 1.01 22.00
N ALA A 16 -5.93 1.41 23.21
CA ALA A 16 -5.80 2.77 23.72
C ALA A 16 -4.34 3.23 23.82
N GLU A 17 -3.43 2.31 24.17
CA GLU A 17 -2.00 2.58 24.32
C GLU A 17 -1.37 3.07 23.02
N LEU A 18 -1.77 2.48 21.88
CA LEU A 18 -1.23 2.86 20.58
C LEU A 18 -1.84 4.17 20.07
N VAL A 19 -3.10 4.47 20.41
CA VAL A 19 -3.72 5.77 20.14
C VAL A 19 -3.08 6.87 20.98
N GLN A 20 -2.80 6.59 22.26
CA GLN A 20 -2.05 7.51 23.13
C GLN A 20 -0.64 7.76 22.57
N GLU A 21 0.11 6.72 22.22
CA GLU A 21 1.44 6.89 21.62
C GLU A 21 1.40 7.69 20.31
N LEU A 22 0.39 7.47 19.46
CA LEU A 22 0.18 8.25 18.23
C LEU A 22 0.01 9.75 18.53
N LEU A 23 -0.83 10.08 19.50
CA LEU A 23 -1.10 11.46 19.91
C LEU A 23 0.14 12.10 20.56
N GLU A 24 0.83 11.37 21.43
CA GLU A 24 2.05 11.86 22.09
C GLU A 24 3.20 12.07 21.10
N ALA A 25 3.32 11.24 20.07
CA ALA A 25 4.39 11.33 19.09
C ALA A 25 4.13 12.41 18.03
N PHE A 26 2.90 12.51 17.53
CA PHE A 26 2.65 13.24 16.29
C PHE A 26 1.61 14.35 16.38
N ALA A 27 0.83 14.45 17.47
CA ALA A 27 -0.23 15.46 17.56
C ALA A 27 0.33 16.89 17.42
N PRO A 28 -0.47 17.82 16.88
CA PRO A 28 -0.07 19.22 16.82
C PRO A 28 0.42 19.73 18.19
N PRO A 29 1.46 20.59 18.22
CA PRO A 29 2.04 21.06 19.47
C PRO A 29 0.98 21.59 20.44
N GLY A 30 1.03 21.09 21.68
CA GLY A 30 0.12 21.48 22.75
C GLY A 30 -1.17 20.67 22.85
N VAL A 31 -1.57 19.89 21.83
CA VAL A 31 -2.80 19.07 21.91
C VAL A 31 -2.63 17.93 22.90
N SER A 32 -1.57 17.13 22.74
CA SER A 32 -1.32 15.92 23.55
C SER A 32 -1.30 16.20 25.05
N ALA A 33 -0.69 17.30 25.48
CA ALA A 33 -0.54 17.65 26.90
C ALA A 33 -1.86 18.06 27.59
N LEU A 34 -2.92 18.34 26.83
CA LEU A 34 -4.24 18.73 27.35
C LEU A 34 -5.18 17.55 27.56
N LEU A 35 -4.82 16.37 27.07
CA LEU A 35 -5.65 15.16 27.09
C LEU A 35 -5.41 14.35 28.36
N ASP A 36 -6.48 13.93 29.02
CA ASP A 36 -6.42 12.93 30.07
C ASP A 36 -6.57 11.53 29.48
N TYR A 37 -5.44 10.91 29.13
CA TYR A 37 -5.40 9.57 28.54
C TYR A 37 -5.98 8.46 29.43
N THR A 38 -6.16 8.68 30.73
CA THR A 38 -6.83 7.69 31.61
C THR A 38 -8.32 7.53 31.29
N THR A 39 -8.90 8.52 30.62
CA THR A 39 -10.29 8.55 30.17
C THR A 39 -10.48 8.08 28.72
N LEU A 40 -9.37 7.76 28.03
CA LEU A 40 -9.37 7.37 26.62
C LEU A 40 -10.13 6.04 26.43
N ARG A 41 -11.20 6.09 25.65
CA ARG A 41 -12.11 4.95 25.46
C ARG A 41 -12.61 4.86 24.02
N LEU A 42 -12.64 3.64 23.52
CA LEU A 42 -13.16 3.33 22.19
C LEU A 42 -14.69 3.42 22.24
N GLU A 43 -15.27 4.20 21.34
CA GLU A 43 -16.72 4.34 21.20
C GLU A 43 -17.22 3.29 20.20
N ASN A 44 -18.31 2.58 20.56
CA ASN A 44 -18.84 1.51 19.72
C ASN A 44 -19.52 2.09 18.46
N GLY A 45 -18.85 1.94 17.32
CA GLY A 45 -19.17 2.54 16.03
C GLY A 45 -20.35 1.96 15.25
N ASN A 46 -21.48 1.64 15.89
CA ASN A 46 -22.72 1.32 15.15
C ASN A 46 -23.42 2.61 14.67
N TYR A 47 -22.66 3.56 14.12
CA TYR A 47 -23.17 4.80 13.56
C TYR A 47 -23.45 4.56 12.08
N VAL A 48 -24.66 4.10 11.78
CA VAL A 48 -25.08 3.94 10.38
C VAL A 48 -25.27 5.33 9.78
N THR A 49 -24.33 5.78 8.96
CA THR A 49 -24.58 6.91 8.05
C THR A 49 -25.77 6.57 7.16
N PRO A 50 -26.76 7.46 6.98
CA PRO A 50 -27.89 7.23 6.06
C PRO A 50 -27.45 6.97 4.61
N ALA A 51 -26.26 7.45 4.23
CA ALA A 51 -25.61 7.16 2.96
C ALA A 51 -24.61 5.99 3.10
N MET A 52 -25.12 4.77 2.89
CA MET A 52 -24.41 3.55 2.47
C MET A 52 -23.16 3.08 3.24
N LYS A 53 -23.38 1.92 3.89
CA LYS A 53 -22.45 0.90 4.41
C LYS A 53 -21.49 1.35 5.53
N PRO A 54 -21.38 0.56 6.62
CA PRO A 54 -20.23 0.67 7.52
C PRO A 54 -18.97 0.57 6.66
N ARG A 55 -18.15 1.62 6.63
CA ARG A 55 -16.79 1.47 6.13
C ARG A 55 -16.01 0.82 7.26
N ALA A 56 -15.25 -0.22 6.94
CA ALA A 56 -14.76 -1.15 7.94
C ALA A 56 -13.59 -0.58 8.75
N ASP A 57 -13.16 0.67 8.53
CA ASP A 57 -11.78 1.11 8.78
C ASP A 57 -11.72 2.36 9.68
N ASP A 58 -12.85 2.84 10.21
CA ASP A 58 -12.90 3.98 11.11
C ASP A 58 -12.94 3.58 12.60
N LEU A 59 -12.35 4.44 13.43
CA LEU A 59 -12.27 4.29 14.87
C LEU A 59 -12.63 5.61 15.53
N VAL A 60 -13.66 5.61 16.36
CA VAL A 60 -14.04 6.77 17.15
C VAL A 60 -13.63 6.53 18.60
N TRP A 61 -12.83 7.44 19.14
CA TRP A 61 -12.44 7.44 20.55
C TRP A 61 -13.06 8.65 21.25
N SER A 62 -13.26 8.57 22.56
CA SER A 62 -13.48 9.75 23.38
C SER A 62 -12.42 9.85 24.48
N VAL A 63 -12.13 11.07 24.86
CA VAL A 63 -11.12 11.42 25.87
C VAL A 63 -11.52 12.75 26.51
N GLU A 64 -11.13 12.98 27.75
CA GLU A 64 -11.35 14.26 28.41
C GLU A 64 -10.22 15.25 28.12
N LEU A 65 -10.62 16.48 27.83
CA LEU A 65 -9.77 17.65 27.69
C LEU A 65 -10.29 18.71 28.65
N GLN A 66 -9.50 19.04 29.67
CA GLN A 66 -9.86 20.03 30.71
C GLN A 66 -11.25 19.78 31.34
N GLY A 67 -11.57 18.51 31.65
CA GLY A 67 -12.84 18.11 32.25
C GLY A 67 -14.04 18.10 31.30
N ARG A 68 -13.81 18.29 30.00
CA ARG A 68 -14.84 18.16 28.96
C ARG A 68 -14.50 17.03 28.02
N ARG A 69 -15.50 16.21 27.70
CA ARG A 69 -15.33 15.12 26.74
C ARG A 69 -15.18 15.67 25.33
N ILE A 70 -14.15 15.21 24.62
CA ILE A 70 -13.96 15.39 23.19
C ILE A 70 -13.95 14.03 22.50
N TYR A 71 -14.14 14.04 21.19
CA TYR A 71 -14.09 12.85 20.36
C TYR A 71 -12.91 12.93 19.40
N LEU A 72 -12.22 11.81 19.20
CA LEU A 72 -11.18 11.63 18.19
C LEU A 72 -11.78 10.76 17.08
N TYR A 73 -11.91 11.30 15.88
CA TYR A 73 -12.38 10.52 14.73
C TYR A 73 -11.16 10.10 13.93
N LEU A 74 -10.68 8.87 14.13
CA LEU A 74 -9.54 8.32 13.41
C LEU A 74 -10.03 7.58 12.17
N LEU A 75 -9.80 8.18 11.00
CA LEU A 75 -10.00 7.55 9.71
C LEU A 75 -8.67 6.97 9.22
N LEU A 76 -8.67 5.69 8.93
CA LEU A 76 -7.54 5.00 8.32
C LEU A 76 -7.73 4.97 6.79
N GLU A 77 -6.80 5.57 6.04
CA GLU A 77 -6.87 5.69 4.58
C GLU A 77 -5.65 5.03 3.91
N PHE A 78 -5.86 3.83 3.36
CA PHE A 78 -4.82 2.99 2.75
C PHE A 78 -4.91 2.95 1.22
N GLN A 79 -5.65 3.87 0.60
CA GLN A 79 -5.68 3.98 -0.85
C GLN A 79 -4.30 4.40 -1.39
N SER A 80 -3.90 3.81 -2.51
CA SER A 80 -2.62 4.10 -3.17
C SER A 80 -2.54 5.52 -3.73
N THR A 81 -3.70 6.15 -3.97
CA THR A 81 -3.82 7.54 -4.43
C THR A 81 -4.65 8.35 -3.43
N PRO A 82 -4.25 9.60 -3.12
CA PRO A 82 -5.06 10.50 -2.32
C PRO A 82 -6.45 10.70 -2.92
N ASP A 83 -7.48 10.69 -2.07
CA ASP A 83 -8.85 11.03 -2.47
C ASP A 83 -9.08 12.53 -2.24
N ASP A 84 -9.13 13.29 -3.33
CA ASP A 84 -9.32 14.74 -3.34
C ASP A 84 -10.63 15.19 -2.65
N THR A 85 -11.59 14.28 -2.45
CA THR A 85 -12.88 14.56 -1.79
C THR A 85 -12.85 14.32 -0.28
N MET A 86 -11.70 13.96 0.28
CA MET A 86 -11.57 13.58 1.69
C MET A 86 -12.02 14.64 2.71
N PRO A 87 -11.80 15.95 2.52
CA PRO A 87 -12.40 16.95 3.40
C PRO A 87 -13.93 16.89 3.44
N ALA A 88 -14.58 16.61 2.30
CA ALA A 88 -16.03 16.47 2.24
C ALA A 88 -16.50 15.16 2.88
N ARG A 89 -15.75 14.06 2.72
CA ARG A 89 -15.99 12.79 3.43
C ARG A 89 -15.90 12.97 4.94
N MET A 90 -14.86 13.65 5.43
CA MET A 90 -14.69 13.94 6.85
C MET A 90 -15.85 14.76 7.41
N LEU A 91 -16.39 15.73 6.65
CA LEU A 91 -17.58 16.47 7.06
C LEU A 91 -18.79 15.54 7.25
N GLN A 92 -19.00 14.60 6.34
CA GLN A 92 -20.10 13.63 6.46
C GLN A 92 -19.96 12.77 7.71
N TYR A 93 -18.74 12.31 8.01
CA TYR A 93 -18.46 11.48 9.18
C TYR A 93 -18.65 12.22 10.50
N VAL A 94 -18.13 13.43 10.61
CA VAL A 94 -18.32 14.27 11.81
C VAL A 94 -19.80 14.63 12.00
N ALA A 95 -20.51 14.96 10.91
CA ALA A 95 -21.94 15.22 10.97
C ALA A 95 -22.74 13.99 11.42
N ALA A 96 -22.39 12.80 10.94
CA ALA A 96 -23.03 11.56 11.33
C ALA A 96 -22.76 11.19 12.80
N LEU A 97 -21.55 11.44 13.30
CA LEU A 97 -21.24 11.29 14.72
C LEU A 97 -22.12 12.21 15.57
N TYR A 98 -22.25 13.49 15.18
CA TYR A 98 -23.13 14.41 15.90
C TYR A 98 -24.60 13.99 15.86
N ASP A 99 -25.12 13.59 14.70
CA ASP A 99 -26.50 13.08 14.58
C ASP A 99 -26.71 11.86 15.51
N HIS A 100 -25.73 10.95 15.57
CA HIS A 100 -25.79 9.82 16.50
C HIS A 100 -25.82 10.27 17.97
N LEU A 101 -24.90 11.14 18.39
CA LEU A 101 -24.81 11.62 19.78
C LEU A 101 -26.10 12.33 20.23
N LEU A 102 -26.72 13.08 19.31
CA LEU A 102 -28.00 13.75 19.53
C LEU A 102 -29.14 12.75 19.68
N ARG A 103 -29.24 11.76 18.78
CA ARG A 103 -30.30 10.72 18.81
C ARG A 103 -30.18 9.82 20.03
N SER A 104 -28.98 9.46 20.43
CA SER A 104 -28.72 8.64 21.62
C SER A 104 -28.84 9.41 22.93
N LYS A 105 -29.04 10.74 22.86
CA LYS A 105 -29.06 11.65 24.02
C LYS A 105 -27.79 11.59 24.86
N ALA A 106 -26.67 11.20 24.25
CA ALA A 106 -25.36 11.22 24.87
C ALA A 106 -24.84 12.65 25.08
N VAL A 107 -25.40 13.62 24.37
CA VAL A 107 -25.07 15.05 24.48
C VAL A 107 -26.34 15.89 24.62
N ASN A 108 -26.24 16.97 25.39
CA ASN A 108 -27.30 17.96 25.54
C ASN A 108 -26.99 19.17 24.62
N PRO A 109 -27.80 19.44 23.59
CA PRO A 109 -27.60 20.59 22.70
C PRO A 109 -27.53 21.93 23.43
N ALA A 110 -28.20 22.06 24.58
CA ALA A 110 -28.18 23.28 25.38
C ALA A 110 -26.80 23.55 26.03
N GLU A 111 -25.99 22.51 26.22
CA GLU A 111 -24.61 22.60 26.74
C GLU A 111 -23.57 22.73 25.60
N GLY A 112 -24.03 22.65 24.35
CA GLY A 112 -23.20 22.64 23.15
C GLY A 112 -22.82 21.23 22.70
N LEU A 113 -22.41 21.11 21.44
CA LEU A 113 -21.86 19.87 20.90
C LEU A 113 -20.40 19.68 21.35
N PRO A 114 -19.97 18.45 21.64
CA PRO A 114 -18.59 18.20 22.03
C PRO A 114 -17.64 18.45 20.86
N PRO A 115 -16.41 18.95 21.11
CA PRO A 115 -15.39 19.03 20.07
C PRO A 115 -15.09 17.65 19.47
N VAL A 116 -14.88 17.62 18.16
CA VAL A 116 -14.39 16.44 17.43
C VAL A 116 -13.05 16.82 16.79
N LEU A 117 -12.00 16.05 17.07
CA LEU A 117 -10.72 16.12 16.38
C LEU A 117 -10.70 15.06 15.28
N PRO A 118 -10.85 15.45 14.01
CA PRO A 118 -10.79 14.51 12.90
C PRO A 118 -9.33 14.26 12.53
N ILE A 119 -8.95 12.99 12.42
CA ILE A 119 -7.59 12.52 12.14
C ILE A 119 -7.68 11.61 10.93
N VAL A 120 -6.85 11.87 9.92
CA VAL A 120 -6.70 10.99 8.76
C VAL A 120 -5.29 10.44 8.79
N LEU A 121 -5.17 9.14 9.06
CA LEU A 121 -3.91 8.41 8.95
C LEU A 121 -3.79 7.85 7.53
N TYR A 122 -2.80 8.33 6.80
CA TYR A 122 -2.60 8.05 5.39
C TYR A 122 -1.26 7.34 5.17
N ASN A 123 -1.32 6.18 4.51
CA ASN A 123 -0.16 5.34 4.19
C ASN A 123 -0.21 4.89 2.72
N GLY A 124 -0.51 5.83 1.82
CA GLY A 124 -0.47 5.58 0.38
C GLY A 124 0.90 5.87 -0.25
N ASP A 125 1.16 5.27 -1.41
CA ASP A 125 2.45 5.39 -2.11
C ASP A 125 2.75 6.84 -2.54
N ALA A 126 1.72 7.56 -3.01
CA ALA A 126 1.85 8.95 -3.42
C ALA A 126 1.71 9.89 -2.22
N ARG A 127 2.57 10.92 -2.13
CA ARG A 127 2.46 11.95 -1.08
C ARG A 127 1.14 12.71 -1.20
N TRP A 128 0.52 12.97 -0.07
CA TRP A 128 -0.68 13.80 0.00
C TRP A 128 -0.33 15.27 -0.28
N ARG A 129 -1.04 15.90 -1.22
CA ARG A 129 -0.77 17.30 -1.64
C ARG A 129 -1.98 18.21 -1.53
N GLN A 130 -3.16 17.64 -1.33
CA GLN A 130 -4.44 18.33 -1.28
C GLN A 130 -4.64 18.98 0.09
N SER A 131 -5.46 20.04 0.15
CA SER A 131 -5.78 20.66 1.44
C SER A 131 -6.52 19.68 2.36
N SER A 132 -6.21 19.73 3.66
CA SER A 132 -6.94 19.02 4.70
C SER A 132 -8.13 19.81 5.24
N GLU A 133 -8.44 20.97 4.66
CA GLU A 133 -9.55 21.84 5.05
C GLU A 133 -10.59 21.96 3.93
N LEU A 134 -11.85 21.64 4.24
CA LEU A 134 -12.93 21.66 3.26
C LEU A 134 -13.13 23.05 2.64
N TYR A 135 -12.93 24.10 3.43
CA TYR A 135 -13.14 25.47 2.99
C TYR A 135 -12.23 25.83 1.79
N ASP A 136 -11.02 25.26 1.71
CA ASP A 136 -10.07 25.51 0.62
C ASP A 136 -10.51 24.87 -0.71
N LEU A 137 -11.40 23.87 -0.67
CA LEU A 137 -11.94 23.21 -1.86
C LEU A 137 -13.13 23.97 -2.45
N ILE A 138 -13.70 24.92 -1.72
CA ILE A 138 -14.87 25.68 -2.14
C ILE A 138 -14.43 26.73 -3.14
N ARG A 139 -15.04 26.74 -4.32
CA ARG A 139 -14.75 27.71 -5.38
C ARG A 139 -14.86 29.15 -4.86
N VAL A 140 -14.06 30.04 -5.45
CA VAL A 140 -14.07 31.47 -5.14
C VAL A 140 -15.50 32.02 -5.19
N HIS A 141 -15.88 32.70 -4.12
CA HIS A 141 -17.22 33.25 -3.91
C HIS A 141 -17.13 34.64 -3.28
N PRO A 142 -18.16 35.49 -3.46
CA PRO A 142 -18.24 36.81 -2.82
C PRO A 142 -18.00 36.74 -1.32
N GLN A 143 -17.38 37.78 -0.75
CA GLN A 143 -17.01 37.81 0.67
C GLN A 143 -18.21 37.58 1.61
N VAL A 144 -19.40 38.05 1.22
CA VAL A 144 -20.66 37.85 1.96
C VAL A 144 -21.03 36.37 2.12
N LEU A 145 -20.62 35.49 1.18
CA LEU A 145 -20.94 34.06 1.23
C LEU A 145 -19.96 33.27 2.11
N LYS A 146 -18.82 33.84 2.53
CA LYS A 146 -17.79 33.15 3.33
C LYS A 146 -18.30 32.65 4.67
N ALA A 147 -19.21 33.39 5.30
CA ALA A 147 -19.78 33.05 6.62
C ALA A 147 -20.72 31.84 6.58
N PHE A 148 -21.22 31.47 5.40
CA PHE A 148 -22.16 30.36 5.20
C PHE A 148 -21.47 29.08 4.71
N GLN A 149 -20.16 29.12 4.46
CA GLN A 149 -19.41 27.95 4.02
C GLN A 149 -18.98 27.08 5.21
N PRO A 150 -19.02 25.75 5.07
CA PRO A 150 -18.54 24.86 6.11
C PRO A 150 -17.04 25.02 6.32
N ARG A 151 -16.62 24.99 7.59
CA ARG A 151 -15.21 24.92 7.98
C ARG A 151 -15.00 23.65 8.78
N LEU A 152 -14.26 22.73 8.18
CA LEU A 152 -13.78 21.55 8.85
C LEU A 152 -12.38 21.29 8.33
N LYS A 153 -11.44 21.20 9.27
CA LYS A 153 -10.07 20.79 9.01
C LYS A 153 -9.83 19.48 9.76
N PHE A 154 -9.22 18.52 9.07
CA PHE A 154 -8.70 17.33 9.73
C PHE A 154 -7.18 17.44 9.88
N TRP A 155 -6.67 16.77 10.90
CA TRP A 155 -5.25 16.54 11.08
C TRP A 155 -4.84 15.37 10.19
N LEU A 156 -4.07 15.69 9.15
CA LEU A 156 -3.49 14.69 8.25
C LEU A 156 -2.18 14.16 8.85
N LEU A 157 -2.07 12.85 8.92
CA LEU A 157 -0.87 12.09 9.22
C LEU A 157 -0.48 11.29 7.97
N ASP A 158 0.33 11.88 7.08
CA ASP A 158 0.95 11.17 5.96
C ASP A 158 2.20 10.46 6.49
N GLU A 159 2.12 9.15 6.69
CA GLU A 159 3.17 8.35 7.33
C GLU A 159 4.50 8.44 6.58
N GLY A 160 4.47 8.48 5.25
CA GLY A 160 5.70 8.55 4.49
C GLY A 160 6.23 9.98 4.31
N ALA A 161 5.51 11.01 4.81
CA ALA A 161 6.05 12.35 4.91
C ALA A 161 7.13 12.46 5.99
N PHE A 162 7.20 11.52 6.93
CA PHE A 162 8.22 11.47 7.97
C PHE A 162 9.50 10.79 7.48
N PRO A 163 10.67 11.46 7.56
CA PRO A 163 11.95 10.83 7.30
C PRO A 163 12.24 9.69 8.29
N ALA A 164 12.90 8.63 7.83
CA ALA A 164 13.23 7.48 8.67
C ALA A 164 14.07 7.85 9.91
N ALA A 165 14.93 8.87 9.81
CA ALA A 165 15.74 9.36 10.93
C ALA A 165 14.88 10.03 12.01
N GLU A 166 13.90 10.87 11.63
CA GLU A 166 12.98 11.50 12.58
C GLU A 166 12.11 10.47 13.31
N LEU A 167 11.67 9.43 12.59
CA LEU A 167 10.92 8.32 13.18
C LEU A 167 11.77 7.51 14.17
N GLU A 168 13.08 7.35 13.91
CA GLU A 168 14.02 6.69 14.81
C GLU A 168 14.23 7.50 16.10
N ASP A 169 14.46 8.81 15.95
CA ASP A 169 14.68 9.72 17.08
C ASP A 169 13.46 9.87 17.99
N THR A 170 12.26 9.66 17.45
CA THR A 170 11.00 9.70 18.21
C THR A 170 10.93 8.60 19.29
N GLN A 171 11.58 7.45 19.07
CA GLN A 171 11.67 6.32 20.02
C GLN A 171 10.30 5.85 20.57
N ARG A 172 9.23 5.95 19.77
CA ARG A 172 7.88 5.45 20.09
C ARG A 172 7.53 4.24 19.23
N VAL A 173 6.67 3.35 19.73
CA VAL A 173 6.28 2.12 19.01
C VAL A 173 5.54 2.46 17.73
N VAL A 174 4.67 3.48 17.75
CA VAL A 174 3.95 3.93 16.55
C VAL A 174 4.90 4.49 15.49
N ALA A 175 5.95 5.21 15.89
CA ALA A 175 6.96 5.70 14.94
C ALA A 175 7.75 4.55 14.30
N ALA A 176 8.09 3.52 15.08
CA ALA A 176 8.73 2.32 14.57
C ALA A 176 7.80 1.50 13.63
N ILE A 177 6.49 1.49 13.89
CA ILE A 177 5.47 0.92 12.99
C ILE A 177 5.46 1.66 11.64
N PHE A 178 5.41 3.00 11.64
CA PHE A 178 5.43 3.80 10.41
C PHE A 178 6.70 3.58 9.59
N ARG A 179 7.85 3.46 10.28
CA ARG A 179 9.13 3.14 9.63
C ARG A 179 9.10 1.75 8.98
N PHE A 180 8.57 0.74 9.68
CA PHE A 180 8.48 -0.62 9.16
C PHE A 180 7.65 -0.70 7.88
N GLU A 181 6.59 0.11 7.79
CA GLU A 181 5.75 0.19 6.60
C GLU A 181 6.48 0.72 5.35
N HIS A 182 7.46 1.61 5.55
CA HIS A 182 8.19 2.28 4.47
C HIS A 182 9.63 1.76 4.34
N THR A 183 9.77 0.44 4.17
CA THR A 183 11.06 -0.24 4.01
C THR A 183 11.35 -0.55 2.53
N PRO A 184 12.44 0.00 1.95
CA PRO A 184 12.76 -0.21 0.53
C PRO A 184 13.39 -1.57 0.22
N ASP A 185 14.10 -2.17 1.19
CA ASP A 185 14.86 -3.40 1.02
C ASP A 185 14.90 -4.23 2.32
N SER A 186 15.48 -5.44 2.24
CA SER A 186 15.60 -6.36 3.36
C SER A 186 16.47 -5.81 4.50
N ALA A 187 17.50 -5.03 4.18
CA ALA A 187 18.38 -4.43 5.18
C ALA A 187 17.65 -3.36 6.01
N ALA A 188 16.91 -2.47 5.35
CA ALA A 188 16.06 -1.48 5.98
C ALA A 188 14.92 -2.14 6.77
N ALA A 189 14.35 -3.25 6.26
CA ALA A 189 13.35 -4.03 6.99
C ALA A 189 13.92 -4.62 8.29
N LYS A 190 15.11 -5.21 8.26
CA LYS A 190 15.79 -5.71 9.47
C LYS A 190 16.06 -4.58 10.46
N GLN A 191 16.54 -3.43 10.00
CA GLN A 191 16.75 -2.29 10.89
C GLN A 191 15.44 -1.78 11.51
N ALA A 192 14.37 -1.67 10.72
CA ALA A 192 13.07 -1.26 11.23
C ALA A 192 12.52 -2.26 12.28
N ILE A 193 12.72 -3.56 12.07
CA ILE A 193 12.38 -4.62 13.03
C ILE A 193 13.14 -4.39 14.35
N ARG A 194 14.46 -4.16 14.32
CA ARG A 194 15.26 -3.87 15.53
C ARG A 194 14.76 -2.65 16.28
N CYS A 195 14.52 -1.55 15.57
CA CYS A 195 13.99 -0.32 16.16
C CYS A 195 12.63 -0.57 16.82
N LEU A 196 11.78 -1.40 16.21
CA LEU A 196 10.48 -1.77 16.77
C LEU A 196 10.61 -2.60 18.05
N ALA A 197 11.53 -3.58 18.11
CA ALA A 197 11.81 -4.29 19.37
C ALA A 197 12.25 -3.34 20.47
N GLN A 198 13.17 -2.43 20.14
CA GLN A 198 13.73 -1.50 21.10
C GLN A 198 12.65 -0.56 21.63
N ALA A 199 11.83 0.00 20.75
CA ALA A 199 10.71 0.86 21.12
C ALA A 199 9.71 0.12 22.03
N ILE A 200 9.36 -1.13 21.71
CA ILE A 200 8.47 -1.94 22.55
C ILE A 200 9.09 -2.26 23.91
N ALA A 201 10.39 -2.59 23.94
CA ALA A 201 11.12 -2.88 25.18
C ALA A 201 11.19 -1.66 26.11
N GLN A 202 11.26 -0.45 25.54
CA GLN A 202 11.31 0.81 26.27
C GLN A 202 9.92 1.39 26.58
N SER A 203 8.86 0.93 25.92
CA SER A 203 7.51 1.45 26.11
C SER A 203 6.99 1.14 27.51
N PRO A 204 6.38 2.12 28.22
CA PRO A 204 5.72 1.88 29.50
C PRO A 204 4.53 0.92 29.36
N PHE A 205 4.07 0.69 28.14
CA PHE A 205 2.94 -0.17 27.81
C PHE A 205 3.34 -1.56 27.31
N LYS A 206 4.63 -1.92 27.37
CA LYS A 206 5.17 -3.19 26.83
C LYS A 206 4.23 -4.38 27.04
N GLN A 207 3.81 -4.64 28.28
CA GLN A 207 3.00 -5.83 28.61
C GLN A 207 1.67 -5.90 27.84
N ARG A 208 1.10 -4.76 27.45
CA ARG A 208 -0.18 -4.66 26.75
C ARG A 208 0.01 -4.64 25.23
N ILE A 209 1.03 -3.96 24.72
CA ILE A 209 1.23 -3.78 23.28
C ILE A 209 2.08 -4.88 22.61
N ASP A 210 2.94 -5.59 23.36
CA ASP A 210 3.87 -6.59 22.80
C ASP A 210 3.15 -7.67 21.97
N ARG A 211 2.07 -8.25 22.51
CA ARG A 211 1.25 -9.24 21.80
C ARG A 211 0.50 -8.65 20.60
N VAL A 212 0.03 -7.41 20.72
CA VAL A 212 -0.71 -6.70 19.67
C VAL A 212 0.20 -6.45 18.48
N VAL A 213 1.38 -5.87 18.74
CA VAL A 213 2.35 -5.55 17.70
C VAL A 213 2.96 -6.82 17.11
N THR A 214 3.25 -7.84 17.91
CA THR A 214 3.73 -9.14 17.42
C THR A 214 2.76 -9.77 16.42
N ARG A 215 1.46 -9.78 16.75
CA ARG A 215 0.42 -10.28 15.85
C ARG A 215 0.34 -9.47 14.57
N TRP A 216 0.42 -8.14 14.68
CA TRP A 216 0.41 -7.24 13.53
C TRP A 216 1.63 -7.46 12.62
N ILE A 217 2.85 -7.52 13.17
CA ILE A 217 4.09 -7.80 12.41
C ILE A 217 3.97 -9.14 11.69
N LYS A 218 3.51 -10.19 12.37
CA LYS A 218 3.33 -11.52 11.76
C LYS A 218 2.38 -11.45 10.56
N HIS A 219 1.23 -10.79 10.72
CA HIS A 219 0.27 -10.59 9.65
C HIS A 219 0.89 -9.79 8.48
N ARG A 220 1.64 -8.73 8.81
CA ARG A 220 2.24 -7.84 7.83
C ARG A 220 3.35 -8.51 7.02
N LEU A 221 4.24 -9.24 7.68
CA LEU A 221 5.31 -10.01 7.04
C LEU A 221 4.77 -11.11 6.14
N GLN A 222 3.72 -11.82 6.54
CA GLN A 222 3.07 -12.81 5.67
C GLN A 222 2.52 -12.18 4.38
N SER A 223 2.05 -10.93 4.44
CA SER A 223 1.56 -10.19 3.28
C SER A 223 2.69 -9.65 2.40
N LYS A 224 3.72 -9.02 2.98
CA LYS A 224 4.83 -8.40 2.21
C LYS A 224 5.87 -9.42 1.74
N MET A 225 6.07 -10.51 2.49
CA MET A 225 7.09 -11.53 2.25
C MET A 225 6.44 -12.93 2.27
N PRO A 226 5.65 -13.29 1.23
CA PRO A 226 5.00 -14.58 1.18
C PRO A 226 6.01 -15.73 1.27
N GLY A 227 5.72 -16.72 2.12
CA GLY A 227 6.60 -17.86 2.36
C GLY A 227 7.74 -17.63 3.34
N LEU A 228 7.87 -16.44 3.94
CA LEU A 228 8.77 -16.20 5.06
C LEU A 228 8.32 -17.02 6.28
N ALA A 229 9.24 -17.78 6.87
CA ALA A 229 9.01 -18.43 8.15
C ALA A 229 9.05 -17.38 9.27
N VAL A 230 7.90 -17.02 9.82
CA VAL A 230 7.81 -16.10 10.96
C VAL A 230 7.69 -16.93 12.25
N PRO A 231 8.60 -16.79 13.23
CA PRO A 231 8.54 -17.56 14.46
C PRO A 231 7.31 -17.19 15.29
N ASP A 232 6.72 -18.19 15.95
CA ASP A 232 5.73 -17.99 17.01
C ASP A 232 6.47 -17.60 18.30
N ALA A 233 6.92 -16.36 18.41
CA ALA A 233 7.61 -15.88 19.60
C ALA A 233 6.64 -15.15 20.53
N GLU A 234 6.50 -15.64 21.77
CA GLU A 234 5.80 -14.92 22.85
C GLU A 234 6.60 -13.72 23.39
N GLU A 235 7.88 -13.60 23.02
CA GLU A 235 8.71 -12.42 23.22
C GLU A 235 9.29 -11.99 21.87
N LEU A 236 8.86 -10.81 21.39
CA LEU A 236 9.26 -10.29 20.09
C LEU A 236 10.79 -10.21 19.95
N THR A 237 11.50 -9.77 20.99
CA THR A 237 12.97 -9.64 21.01
C THR A 237 13.70 -10.95 20.71
N LYS A 238 13.28 -12.08 21.29
CA LYS A 238 13.90 -13.39 21.00
C LYS A 238 13.52 -13.92 19.62
N GLY A 239 12.31 -13.58 19.16
CA GLY A 239 11.87 -13.91 17.81
C GLY A 239 12.63 -13.15 16.71
N MET A 240 13.19 -11.98 17.02
CA MET A 240 13.80 -11.10 16.02
C MET A 240 15.12 -11.61 15.45
N ASP A 241 16.03 -12.14 16.27
CA ASP A 241 17.29 -12.70 15.75
C ASP A 241 17.03 -13.86 14.77
N MET A 242 16.05 -14.70 15.11
CA MET A 242 15.57 -15.77 14.22
C MET A 242 14.90 -15.20 12.97
N LEU A 243 14.12 -14.12 13.11
CA LEU A 243 13.42 -13.49 12.00
C LEU A 243 14.40 -12.87 11.00
N GLU A 244 15.46 -12.20 11.46
CA GLU A 244 16.51 -11.67 10.59
C GLU A 244 17.18 -12.79 9.79
N THR A 245 17.53 -13.89 10.47
CA THR A 245 18.09 -15.09 9.82
C THR A 245 17.13 -15.67 8.78
N ASN A 246 15.83 -15.69 9.08
CA ASN A 246 14.81 -16.17 8.16
C ASN A 246 14.61 -15.23 6.97
N ILE A 247 14.73 -13.91 7.15
CA ILE A 247 14.70 -12.91 6.08
C ILE A 247 15.88 -13.14 5.14
N ASP A 248 17.09 -13.32 5.66
CA ASP A 248 18.29 -13.58 4.86
C ASP A 248 18.14 -14.87 4.04
N ARG A 249 17.62 -15.94 4.65
CA ARG A 249 17.34 -17.20 3.96
C ARG A 249 16.26 -17.04 2.88
N TRP A 250 15.20 -16.31 3.20
CA TRP A 250 14.10 -16.05 2.26
C TRP A 250 14.59 -15.26 1.05
N GLU A 251 15.41 -14.23 1.26
CA GLU A 251 16.01 -13.42 0.20
C GLU A 251 16.91 -14.27 -0.69
N ALA A 252 17.80 -15.08 -0.10
CA ALA A 252 18.65 -16.00 -0.86
C ALA A 252 17.84 -17.00 -1.70
N GLN A 253 16.75 -17.55 -1.15
CA GLN A 253 15.86 -18.45 -1.88
C GLN A 253 15.09 -17.73 -3.00
N ALA A 254 14.63 -16.50 -2.76
CA ALA A 254 13.94 -15.70 -3.76
C ALA A 254 14.86 -15.37 -4.94
N ILE A 255 16.11 -14.97 -4.66
CA ILE A 255 17.14 -14.72 -5.68
C ILE A 255 17.46 -15.99 -6.46
N ALA A 256 17.67 -17.13 -5.79
CA ALA A 256 17.97 -18.40 -6.44
C ALA A 256 16.83 -18.84 -7.39
N LYS A 257 15.57 -18.77 -6.93
CA LYS A 257 14.40 -19.06 -7.76
C LYS A 257 14.27 -18.09 -8.94
N GLY A 258 14.50 -16.79 -8.70
CA GLY A 258 14.48 -15.78 -9.76
C GLY A 258 15.54 -16.04 -10.83
N MET A 259 16.75 -16.43 -10.41
CA MET A 259 17.85 -16.78 -11.32
C MET A 259 17.54 -18.04 -12.12
N GLU A 260 17.03 -19.10 -11.47
CA GLU A 260 16.61 -20.33 -12.13
C GLU A 260 15.51 -20.07 -13.18
N GLN A 261 14.49 -19.30 -12.83
CA GLN A 261 13.44 -18.89 -13.76
C GLN A 261 13.99 -18.04 -14.92
N GLY A 262 14.90 -17.12 -14.64
CA GLY A 262 15.55 -16.30 -15.67
C GLY A 262 16.38 -17.14 -16.64
N ILE A 263 17.12 -18.13 -16.14
CA ILE A 263 17.88 -19.07 -16.98
C ILE A 263 16.94 -19.92 -17.84
N LEU A 264 15.87 -20.47 -17.26
CA LEU A 264 14.90 -21.27 -18.00
C LEU A 264 14.21 -20.46 -19.11
N GLN A 265 13.77 -19.23 -18.80
CA GLN A 265 13.17 -18.33 -19.79
C GLN A 265 14.18 -17.94 -20.88
N GLY A 266 15.41 -17.60 -20.50
CA GLY A 266 16.47 -17.26 -21.45
C GLY A 266 16.84 -18.44 -22.37
N MET A 267 16.90 -19.66 -21.82
CA MET A 267 17.14 -20.87 -22.59
C MET A 267 15.99 -21.15 -23.56
N GLN A 268 14.75 -21.03 -23.11
CA GLN A 268 13.57 -21.24 -23.97
C GLN A 268 13.53 -20.22 -25.11
N GLN A 269 13.77 -18.94 -24.83
CA GLN A 269 13.86 -17.89 -25.84
C GLN A 269 15.02 -18.15 -26.81
N GLY A 270 16.19 -18.54 -26.30
CA GLY A 270 17.36 -18.86 -27.12
C GLY A 270 17.12 -20.05 -28.05
N ILE A 271 16.45 -21.11 -27.58
CA ILE A 271 16.07 -22.26 -28.40
C ILE A 271 15.08 -21.85 -29.49
N GLN A 272 14.03 -21.09 -29.15
CA GLN A 272 13.04 -20.62 -30.12
C GLN A 272 13.67 -19.72 -31.19
N GLN A 273 14.50 -18.76 -30.79
CA GLN A 273 15.23 -17.90 -31.73
C GLN A 273 16.20 -18.71 -32.60
N GLY A 274 16.92 -19.67 -32.01
CA GLY A 274 17.83 -20.55 -32.74
C GLY A 274 17.12 -21.43 -33.77
N MET A 275 15.96 -21.98 -33.43
CA MET A 275 15.11 -22.76 -34.36
C MET A 275 14.64 -21.88 -35.53
N GLN A 276 14.07 -20.71 -35.24
CA GLN A 276 13.59 -19.77 -36.25
C GLN A 276 14.71 -19.30 -37.19
N GLN A 277 15.89 -18.95 -36.64
CA GLN A 277 17.06 -18.58 -37.45
C GLN A 277 17.56 -19.75 -38.30
N GLY A 278 17.51 -20.98 -37.77
CA GLY A 278 17.87 -22.19 -38.49
C GLY A 278 16.94 -22.48 -39.67
N GLU A 279 15.63 -22.38 -39.44
CA GLU A 279 14.59 -22.52 -40.49
C GLU A 279 14.74 -21.45 -41.57
N ALA A 280 14.91 -20.18 -41.17
CA ALA A 280 15.14 -19.07 -42.08
C ALA A 280 16.38 -19.29 -42.96
N LEU A 281 17.50 -19.73 -42.36
CA LEU A 281 18.74 -20.00 -43.10
C LEU A 281 18.59 -21.18 -44.06
N LEU A 282 17.89 -22.25 -43.63
CA LEU A 282 17.63 -23.40 -44.48
C LEU A 282 16.73 -23.02 -45.67
N LEU A 283 15.63 -22.31 -45.41
CA LEU A 283 14.72 -21.81 -46.43
C LEU A 283 15.47 -20.92 -47.44
N GLN A 284 16.30 -19.99 -46.95
CA GLN A 284 17.15 -19.16 -47.79
C GLN A 284 18.04 -20.01 -48.71
N ARG A 285 18.70 -21.06 -48.18
CA ARG A 285 19.54 -21.97 -48.97
C ARG A 285 18.75 -22.71 -50.04
N LEU A 286 17.54 -23.20 -49.71
CA LEU A 286 16.67 -23.91 -50.65
C LEU A 286 16.17 -23.01 -51.77
N LEU A 287 15.69 -21.82 -51.42
CA LEU A 287 15.24 -20.79 -52.36
C LEU A 287 16.38 -20.38 -53.30
N THR A 288 17.58 -20.14 -52.75
CA THR A 288 18.76 -19.78 -53.54
C THR A 288 19.12 -20.88 -54.54
N ARG A 289 19.00 -22.15 -54.13
CA ARG A 289 19.31 -23.30 -54.99
C ARG A 289 18.28 -23.51 -56.11
N ARG A 290 16.99 -23.29 -55.85
CA ARG A 290 15.93 -23.46 -56.87
C ARG A 290 15.79 -22.27 -57.82
N PHE A 291 15.91 -21.04 -57.30
CA PHE A 291 15.54 -19.82 -58.02
C PHE A 291 16.70 -18.85 -58.27
N GLY A 292 17.92 -19.16 -57.77
CA GLY A 292 19.09 -18.31 -57.92
C GLY A 292 19.20 -17.24 -56.82
N VAL A 293 20.01 -16.21 -57.05
CA VAL A 293 20.34 -15.19 -56.03
C VAL A 293 19.08 -14.44 -55.57
N LEU A 294 18.87 -14.41 -54.25
CA LEU A 294 17.76 -13.68 -53.63
C LEU A 294 18.08 -12.19 -53.49
N SER A 295 17.06 -11.34 -53.66
CA SER A 295 17.19 -9.90 -53.46
C SER A 295 17.31 -9.54 -51.98
N ALA A 296 17.85 -8.35 -51.69
CA ALA A 296 17.96 -7.85 -50.31
C ALA A 296 16.59 -7.77 -49.60
N THR A 297 15.53 -7.45 -50.34
CA THR A 297 14.15 -7.41 -49.84
C THR A 297 13.66 -8.81 -49.44
N GLN A 298 13.96 -9.84 -50.23
CA GLN A 298 13.57 -11.22 -49.92
C GLN A 298 14.31 -11.75 -48.70
N LEU A 299 15.60 -11.42 -48.55
CA LEU A 299 16.39 -11.77 -47.36
C LEU A 299 15.84 -11.10 -46.10
N ALA A 300 15.47 -9.82 -46.18
CA ALA A 300 14.85 -9.11 -45.07
C ALA A 300 13.50 -9.72 -44.68
N ASN A 301 12.68 -10.12 -45.67
CA ASN A 301 11.39 -10.78 -45.42
C ASN A 301 11.57 -12.13 -44.72
N ILE A 302 12.56 -12.93 -45.12
CA ILE A 302 12.88 -14.22 -44.46
C ILE A 302 13.37 -13.99 -43.02
N ALA A 303 14.24 -13.00 -42.80
CA ALA A 303 14.76 -12.69 -41.47
C ALA A 303 13.68 -12.18 -40.50
N ALA A 304 12.65 -11.49 -41.01
CA ALA A 304 11.55 -10.95 -40.21
C ALA A 304 10.32 -11.89 -40.11
N ALA A 305 10.34 -13.03 -40.81
CA ALA A 305 9.21 -13.95 -40.88
C ALA A 305 8.96 -14.65 -39.55
N THR A 306 7.68 -14.81 -39.21
CA THR A 306 7.27 -15.65 -38.08
C THR A 306 7.52 -17.14 -38.37
N PRO A 307 7.65 -18.01 -37.35
CA PRO A 307 7.83 -19.45 -37.56
C PRO A 307 6.78 -20.06 -38.50
N ALA A 308 5.49 -19.70 -38.34
CA ALA A 308 4.42 -20.17 -39.21
C ALA A 308 4.59 -19.73 -40.69
N GLN A 309 5.14 -18.54 -40.93
CA GLN A 309 5.45 -18.09 -42.29
C GLN A 309 6.63 -18.86 -42.88
N LEU A 310 7.67 -19.12 -42.08
CA LEU A 310 8.82 -19.92 -42.50
C LEU A 310 8.42 -21.35 -42.86
N GLU A 311 7.57 -21.99 -42.06
CA GLU A 311 7.00 -23.32 -42.35
C GLU A 311 6.20 -23.31 -43.66
N THR A 312 5.27 -22.35 -43.81
CA THR A 312 4.43 -22.22 -45.02
C THR A 312 5.28 -22.03 -46.28
N TRP A 313 6.30 -21.16 -46.21
CA TRP A 313 7.21 -20.94 -47.33
C TRP A 313 8.11 -22.15 -47.57
N GLY A 314 8.49 -22.88 -46.52
CA GLY A 314 9.21 -24.15 -46.59
C GLY A 314 8.46 -25.20 -47.40
N ASP A 315 7.18 -25.41 -47.13
CA ASP A 315 6.35 -26.36 -47.88
C ASP A 315 6.20 -25.95 -49.35
N ARG A 316 5.91 -24.66 -49.58
CA ARG A 316 5.74 -24.12 -50.94
C ARG A 316 7.02 -24.19 -51.76
N VAL A 317 8.20 -24.11 -51.13
CA VAL A 317 9.48 -24.14 -51.84
C VAL A 317 9.68 -25.43 -52.62
N LEU A 318 8.96 -26.51 -52.28
CA LEU A 318 9.07 -27.81 -52.93
C LEU A 318 8.33 -27.85 -54.27
N GLU A 319 7.21 -27.13 -54.40
CA GLU A 319 6.28 -27.24 -55.53
C GLU A 319 6.21 -25.99 -56.40
N ALA A 320 6.45 -24.81 -55.81
CA ALA A 320 6.34 -23.52 -56.48
C ALA A 320 7.25 -23.43 -57.71
N LYS A 321 6.79 -22.69 -58.72
CA LYS A 321 7.51 -22.40 -59.99
C LYS A 321 8.22 -21.05 -59.97
N SER A 322 7.91 -20.18 -59.00
CA SER A 322 8.52 -18.86 -58.86
C SER A 322 8.58 -18.42 -57.39
N LEU A 323 9.40 -17.40 -57.09
CA LEU A 323 9.49 -16.81 -55.75
C LEU A 323 8.18 -16.13 -55.32
N ASP A 324 7.43 -15.56 -56.26
CA ASP A 324 6.13 -14.92 -55.97
C ASP A 324 5.09 -15.93 -55.49
N GLU A 325 5.11 -17.16 -56.02
CA GLU A 325 4.26 -18.26 -55.54
C GLU A 325 4.63 -18.74 -54.13
N VAL A 326 5.91 -18.63 -53.74
CA VAL A 326 6.35 -18.97 -52.38
C VAL A 326 5.89 -17.91 -51.38
N PHE A 327 6.20 -16.64 -51.67
CA PHE A 327 5.97 -15.53 -50.73
C PHE A 327 4.55 -14.95 -50.76
N GLY A 328 3.75 -15.22 -51.80
CA GLY A 328 2.41 -14.65 -51.94
C GLY A 328 1.40 -15.19 -50.92
N ASP A 329 0.38 -14.39 -50.56
CA ASP A 329 -0.71 -14.87 -49.71
C ASP A 329 -1.62 -15.84 -50.48
N THR A 330 -1.96 -16.97 -49.85
CA THR A 330 -3.06 -17.83 -50.34
C THR A 330 -4.36 -17.07 -50.17
N ARG A 331 -4.84 -16.42 -51.24
CA ARG A 331 -6.25 -16.08 -51.35
C ARG A 331 -7.02 -17.39 -51.53
N HIS A 332 -7.66 -17.86 -50.46
CA HIS A 332 -8.81 -18.74 -50.56
C HIS A 332 -10.10 -17.93 -50.46
#